data_AF-A0A9P4K713-F1
#
_entry.id   AF-A0A9P4K713-F1
#
_cell.length_a   1.000
_cell.length_b   1.000
_cell.length_c   1.000
_cell.angle_alpha   90.00
_cell.angle_beta   90.00
_cell.angle_gamma   90.00
#
_symmetry.space_group_name_H-M   'P 1'
#
loop_
_entity.id
_entity.type
_entity.pdbx_description
1 polymer ?
#
loop_
_entity_poly.entity_id
_entity_poly.type
_entity_poly.pdbx_seq_one_letter_code
_entity_poly.pdbx_strand_id
1 'polypeptide(L)'
;MSFLLYLTAFFSLATAIPFPLPTNIHSRQAPNLKDGAYLITYKPNDSPVVYKGPLMITSNSTAIHISGDLYNGTSQPDPSKGTPKLPRANYYGFLGADKLEQGSNGGFSLGLGLFLYNGLPNWPLSNVTDWVPKGDPWGITPIPVDGGYNVDLVPKAVPSGFPDPASYYEGEVKFKSNGSSAGKFAMGWVDEHVRQYTLEIAAEQGLERPMSGTSGTRTWEKVFAEAHVKMNIVLGKSDIATPEGGKWTSGQVHAAMLKYRNNGQPQDFDKEWRIFLIITRRLTFVARGVMVDGDSKEWNYIPREVAAVAFEWPIGTLADGTPDTRRKWPEDLRGKPFITIKDACIRTAFHEVGHFMNLPHPDRFLGGLMDDTDTYADAYETGESPRPFPENVGVESFRFNDHDLFVMAHRPDTHVRPGWHDFGGATPDNYPRPVPDLLGEDDAAPPSGPAEA
;
A
#
# COMPACT_ATOMS: atom_id res chain seq x y z
N MET A 1 2.18 -9.56 41.67
CA MET A 1 3.11 -9.72 40.53
C MET A 1 2.55 -10.80 39.60
N SER A 2 1.43 -10.50 38.94
CA SER A 2 0.68 -11.36 38.00
C SER A 2 -0.54 -10.57 37.54
N PHE A 3 -0.44 -9.84 36.43
CA PHE A 3 -1.59 -9.33 35.63
C PHE A 3 -1.17 -8.67 34.29
N LEU A 4 0.08 -8.81 33.84
CA LEU A 4 0.64 -8.05 32.70
C LEU A 4 1.00 -8.91 31.47
N LEU A 5 0.36 -10.07 31.28
CA LEU A 5 0.78 -11.06 30.27
C LEU A 5 -0.32 -11.55 29.32
N TYR A 6 -1.42 -10.80 29.18
CA TYR A 6 -2.50 -11.13 28.24
C TYR A 6 -2.90 -9.95 27.33
N LEU A 7 -2.00 -9.00 27.08
CA LEU A 7 -2.27 -7.84 26.21
C LEU A 7 -1.53 -7.88 24.86
N THR A 8 -0.85 -8.97 24.51
CA THR A 8 0.03 -9.07 23.32
C THR A 8 -0.57 -9.82 22.12
N ALA A 9 -1.89 -10.08 22.11
CA ALA A 9 -2.58 -10.71 20.97
C ALA A 9 -3.71 -9.84 20.39
N PHE A 10 -3.82 -8.57 20.81
CA PHE A 10 -4.84 -7.63 20.36
C PHE A 10 -4.22 -6.53 19.47
N PHE A 11 -3.60 -6.90 18.36
CA PHE A 11 -3.26 -5.94 17.29
C PHE A 11 -3.42 -6.58 15.90
N SER A 12 -4.66 -6.92 15.55
CA SER A 12 -5.14 -6.82 14.16
C SER A 12 -6.50 -6.10 14.05
N LEU A 13 -7.00 -5.52 15.15
CA LEU A 13 -8.26 -4.79 15.21
C LEU A 13 -8.14 -3.33 14.76
N ALA A 14 -7.33 -3.07 13.74
CA ALA A 14 -7.53 -1.88 12.93
C ALA A 14 -8.68 -2.20 11.97
N THR A 15 -9.92 -2.16 12.45
CA THR A 15 -11.08 -2.10 11.55
C THR A 15 -10.91 -0.85 10.71
N ALA A 16 -10.64 -1.02 9.43
CA ALA A 16 -10.76 0.07 8.49
C ALA A 16 -12.21 0.56 8.57
N ILE A 17 -12.42 1.81 9.01
CA ILE A 17 -13.68 2.47 8.66
C ILE A 17 -13.70 2.45 7.12
N PRO A 18 -14.77 1.95 6.47
CA PRO A 18 -14.84 1.89 5.02
C PRO A 18 -14.80 3.33 4.52
N PHE A 19 -13.60 3.79 4.16
CA PHE A 19 -13.44 5.12 3.62
C PHE A 19 -13.83 5.00 2.15
N PRO A 20 -14.89 5.73 1.72
CA PRO A 20 -15.21 5.78 0.31
C PRO A 20 -13.95 6.19 -0.43
N LEU A 21 -13.73 5.59 -1.61
CA LEU A 21 -12.78 6.15 -2.55
C LEU A 21 -13.01 7.66 -2.64
N PRO A 22 -11.95 8.47 -2.78
CA PRO A 22 -12.14 9.87 -3.08
C PRO A 22 -13.16 9.99 -4.21
N THR A 23 -14.20 10.79 -3.97
CA THR A 23 -15.24 11.03 -4.97
C THR A 23 -14.58 11.42 -6.29
N ASN A 24 -15.06 10.85 -7.41
CA ASN A 24 -14.57 11.05 -8.78
C ASN A 24 -13.87 12.42 -8.94
N ILE A 25 -12.54 12.46 -8.79
CA ILE A 25 -11.87 13.75 -8.74
C ILE A 25 -11.88 14.37 -10.14
N HIS A 26 -11.88 13.54 -11.20
CA HIS A 26 -11.92 14.01 -12.58
C HIS A 26 -12.77 13.08 -13.47
N SER A 27 -13.78 13.62 -14.15
CA SER A 27 -14.25 13.03 -15.41
C SER A 27 -13.05 12.84 -16.35
N ARG A 28 -13.06 11.84 -17.25
CA ARG A 28 -11.92 11.54 -18.16
C ARG A 28 -11.57 12.73 -19.06
N GLN A 29 -10.81 13.68 -18.52
CA GLN A 29 -10.27 14.87 -19.17
C GLN A 29 -8.80 14.57 -19.48
N ALA A 30 -8.30 15.02 -20.64
CA ALA A 30 -6.98 14.69 -21.19
C ALA A 30 -6.79 13.20 -21.59
N PRO A 31 -7.48 12.71 -22.64
CA PRO A 31 -7.42 11.31 -23.08
C PRO A 31 -6.04 10.83 -23.58
N ASN A 32 -5.11 11.76 -23.77
CA ASN A 32 -3.74 11.47 -24.22
C ASN A 32 -2.76 11.32 -23.04
N LEU A 33 -3.20 11.56 -21.80
CA LEU A 33 -2.39 11.34 -20.62
C LEU A 33 -2.29 9.83 -20.38
N LYS A 34 -1.06 9.32 -20.41
CA LYS A 34 -0.79 7.90 -20.30
C LYS A 34 -0.75 7.46 -18.83
N ASP A 35 -1.41 6.36 -18.50
CA ASP A 35 -1.32 5.74 -17.18
C ASP A 35 0.09 5.20 -16.90
N GLY A 36 0.47 5.22 -15.62
CA GLY A 36 1.76 4.76 -15.14
C GLY A 36 2.50 5.78 -14.28
N ALA A 37 3.75 5.45 -13.99
CA ALA A 37 4.65 6.26 -13.20
C ALA A 37 5.43 7.25 -14.06
N TYR A 38 5.52 8.48 -13.57
CA TYR A 38 6.28 9.57 -14.12
C TYR A 38 7.39 9.96 -13.15
N LEU A 39 8.57 10.28 -13.68
CA LEU A 39 9.58 10.99 -12.92
C LEU A 39 9.29 12.49 -13.00
N ILE A 40 9.01 13.11 -11.86
CA ILE A 40 8.73 14.54 -11.77
C ILE A 40 9.94 15.31 -11.26
N THR A 41 10.01 16.58 -11.65
CA THR A 41 10.99 17.54 -11.16
C THR A 41 10.29 18.86 -10.89
N TYR A 42 10.46 19.40 -9.68
CA TYR A 42 9.98 20.73 -9.29
C TYR A 42 11.15 21.60 -8.84
N LYS A 43 11.30 22.76 -9.46
CA LYS A 43 12.31 23.77 -9.12
C LYS A 43 11.61 25.08 -8.75
N PRO A 44 11.54 25.44 -7.45
CA PRO A 44 11.04 26.75 -7.04
C PRO A 44 11.92 27.88 -7.59
N ASN A 45 11.33 29.06 -7.78
CA ASN A 45 12.08 30.24 -8.27
C ASN A 45 13.13 30.72 -7.24
N ASP A 46 12.76 30.73 -5.96
CA ASP A 46 13.57 31.31 -4.88
C ASP A 46 14.41 30.28 -4.12
N SER A 47 14.59 29.08 -4.68
CA SER A 47 15.35 28.01 -4.05
C SER A 47 16.36 27.39 -5.02
N PRO A 48 17.61 27.13 -4.57
CA PRO A 48 18.54 26.34 -5.35
C PRO A 48 18.18 24.84 -5.35
N VAL A 49 17.28 24.41 -4.47
CA VAL A 49 16.88 23.01 -4.32
C VAL A 49 15.97 22.60 -5.48
N VAL A 50 16.25 21.43 -6.03
CA VAL A 50 15.38 20.78 -7.01
C VAL A 50 14.78 19.55 -6.36
N TYR A 51 13.45 19.49 -6.32
CA TYR A 51 12.71 18.36 -5.80
C TYR A 51 12.40 17.39 -6.92
N LYS A 52 12.46 16.10 -6.63
CA LYS A 52 12.25 15.03 -7.61
C LYS A 52 11.58 13.85 -6.95
N GLY A 53 10.89 13.05 -7.74
CA GLY A 53 10.34 11.79 -7.27
C GLY A 53 9.34 11.18 -8.24
N PRO A 54 8.72 10.07 -7.86
CA PRO A 54 7.69 9.44 -8.66
C PRO A 54 6.34 10.15 -8.53
N LEU A 55 5.58 10.15 -9.62
CA LEU A 55 4.17 10.54 -9.66
C LEU A 55 3.41 9.47 -10.43
N MET A 56 2.37 8.93 -9.83
CA MET A 56 1.50 7.93 -10.42
C MET A 56 0.27 8.56 -11.05
N ILE A 57 -0.09 8.08 -12.24
CA ILE A 57 -1.35 8.40 -12.92
C ILE A 57 -2.10 7.10 -13.19
N THR A 58 -3.27 6.94 -12.61
CA THR A 58 -4.18 5.82 -12.93
C THR A 58 -5.49 6.35 -13.48
N SER A 59 -6.09 5.60 -14.40
CA SER A 59 -7.43 5.86 -14.89
C SER A 59 -8.31 4.63 -14.75
N ASN A 60 -9.58 4.83 -14.42
CA ASN A 60 -10.62 3.83 -14.54
C ASN A 60 -11.79 4.40 -15.38
N SER A 61 -12.91 3.68 -15.45
CA SER A 61 -14.06 4.11 -16.26
C SER A 61 -14.70 5.43 -15.79
N THR A 62 -14.45 5.88 -14.56
CA THR A 62 -15.13 7.03 -13.94
C THR A 62 -14.18 8.10 -13.39
N ALA A 63 -12.91 7.79 -13.14
CA ALA A 63 -11.96 8.68 -12.48
C ALA A 63 -10.54 8.58 -13.07
N ILE A 64 -9.80 9.67 -12.93
CA ILE A 64 -8.33 9.70 -13.02
C ILE A 64 -7.79 10.11 -11.64
N HIS A 65 -6.74 9.43 -11.18
CA HIS A 65 -6.04 9.76 -9.95
C HIS A 65 -4.59 10.12 -10.26
N ILE A 66 -4.12 11.22 -9.67
CA ILE A 66 -2.74 11.70 -9.83
C ILE A 66 -2.17 12.05 -8.47
N SER A 67 -1.09 11.39 -8.09
CA SER A 67 -0.37 11.72 -6.85
C SER A 67 1.08 11.28 -6.92
N GLY A 68 1.94 11.81 -6.05
CA GLY A 68 3.36 11.49 -6.09
C GLY A 68 4.12 11.93 -4.86
N ASP A 69 5.36 11.46 -4.77
CA ASP A 69 6.29 11.75 -3.68
C ASP A 69 7.37 12.73 -4.17
N LEU A 70 7.76 13.66 -3.31
CA LEU A 70 8.86 14.59 -3.55
C LEU A 70 9.98 14.36 -2.54
N TYR A 71 11.21 14.36 -3.04
CA TYR A 71 12.43 14.28 -2.26
C TYR A 71 13.34 15.46 -2.60
N ASN A 72 14.06 15.96 -1.60
CA ASN A 72 15.18 16.86 -1.82
C ASN A 72 16.40 16.04 -2.27
N GLY A 73 16.99 16.36 -3.42
CA GLY A 73 18.03 15.49 -3.95
C GLY A 73 18.95 16.19 -4.93
N THR A 74 20.25 15.99 -4.75
CA THR A 74 21.26 16.52 -5.66
C THR A 74 21.52 15.60 -6.84
N SER A 75 21.31 14.29 -6.70
CA SER A 75 21.43 13.33 -7.80
C SER A 75 20.20 13.38 -8.72
N GLN A 76 20.44 13.22 -10.03
CA GLN A 76 19.37 13.04 -11.00
C GLN A 76 19.08 11.54 -11.12
N PRO A 77 17.84 11.10 -10.89
CA PRO A 77 17.48 9.72 -11.16
C PRO A 77 17.62 9.41 -12.65
N ASP A 78 17.99 8.17 -12.96
CA ASP A 78 18.08 7.67 -14.33
C ASP A 78 16.69 7.15 -14.77
N PRO A 79 15.98 7.89 -15.64
CA PRO A 79 14.62 7.52 -16.05
C PRO A 79 14.56 6.20 -16.83
N SER A 80 15.68 5.71 -17.37
CA SER A 80 15.73 4.41 -18.07
C SER A 80 15.63 3.23 -17.12
N LYS A 81 15.81 3.46 -15.81
CA LYS A 81 15.70 2.44 -14.75
C LYS A 81 14.32 2.37 -14.10
N GLY A 82 13.34 3.08 -14.67
CA GLY A 82 11.97 3.14 -14.15
C GLY A 82 11.86 4.06 -12.93
N THR A 83 10.92 3.73 -12.04
CA THR A 83 10.64 4.54 -10.84
C THR A 83 11.82 4.53 -9.87
N PRO A 84 12.34 5.70 -9.46
CA PRO A 84 13.50 5.75 -8.58
C PRO A 84 13.17 5.38 -7.13
N LYS A 85 14.14 4.74 -6.48
CA LYS A 85 14.15 4.57 -5.02
C LYS A 85 15.00 5.69 -4.43
N LEU A 86 14.36 6.55 -3.64
CA LEU A 86 14.99 7.74 -3.08
C LEU A 86 15.12 7.59 -1.54
N PRO A 87 16.22 8.10 -0.94
CA PRO A 87 16.46 7.94 0.49
C PRO A 87 15.36 8.59 1.35
N ARG A 88 14.93 7.91 2.42
CA ARG A 88 13.92 8.42 3.37
C ARG A 88 14.33 9.73 4.02
N ALA A 89 15.62 9.87 4.33
CA ALA A 89 16.19 11.09 4.91
C ALA A 89 15.98 12.34 4.03
N ASN A 90 15.69 12.13 2.74
CA ASN A 90 15.49 13.19 1.77
C ASN A 90 14.02 13.44 1.44
N TYR A 91 13.09 12.67 2.02
CA TYR A 91 11.67 12.83 1.74
C TYR A 91 11.18 14.21 2.20
N TYR A 92 10.55 14.92 1.28
CA TYR A 92 10.16 16.32 1.46
C TYR A 92 8.65 16.47 1.62
N GLY A 93 7.88 15.74 0.83
CA GLY A 93 6.43 15.86 0.89
C GLY A 93 5.72 15.03 -0.16
N PHE A 94 4.40 15.13 -0.14
CA PHE A 94 3.49 14.43 -1.03
C PHE A 94 2.72 15.43 -1.89
N LEU A 95 2.51 15.07 -3.15
CA LEU A 95 1.70 15.80 -4.11
C LEU A 95 0.40 15.02 -4.38
N GLY A 96 -0.73 15.71 -4.33
CA GLY A 96 -2.00 15.20 -4.86
C GLY A 96 -2.55 16.19 -5.87
N ALA A 97 -3.07 15.70 -7.00
CA ALA A 97 -3.82 16.56 -7.91
C ALA A 97 -5.25 16.74 -7.40
N ASP A 98 -5.76 17.95 -7.56
CA ASP A 98 -7.14 18.33 -7.22
C ASP A 98 -7.90 18.92 -8.41
N LYS A 99 -7.22 19.05 -9.56
CA LYS A 99 -7.79 19.50 -10.83
C LYS A 99 -7.00 18.90 -11.99
N LEU A 100 -7.69 18.50 -13.05
CA LEU A 100 -7.11 18.11 -14.34
C LEU A 100 -7.98 18.69 -15.45
N GLU A 101 -7.41 19.54 -16.31
CA GLU A 101 -8.10 20.12 -17.46
C GLU A 101 -7.32 19.87 -18.75
N GLN A 102 -8.00 19.46 -19.81
CA GLN A 102 -7.35 19.26 -21.10
C GLN A 102 -6.93 20.60 -21.73
N GLY A 103 -5.67 20.68 -22.17
CA GLY A 103 -5.16 21.80 -22.95
C GLY A 103 -5.37 21.62 -24.45
N SER A 104 -5.39 22.73 -25.19
CA SER A 104 -5.62 22.74 -26.65
C SER A 104 -4.43 22.23 -27.49
N ASN A 105 -3.23 22.14 -26.92
CA ASN A 105 -1.99 21.81 -27.63
C ASN A 105 -1.45 20.40 -27.30
N GLY A 106 -2.34 19.47 -26.94
CA GLY A 106 -1.95 18.14 -26.44
C GLY A 106 -1.33 18.15 -25.04
N GLY A 107 -1.33 19.31 -24.38
CA GLY A 107 -1.01 19.50 -22.97
C GLY A 107 -2.24 19.42 -22.08
N PHE A 108 -2.07 19.79 -20.81
CA PHE A 108 -3.11 19.80 -19.79
C PHE A 108 -2.72 20.70 -18.63
N SER A 109 -3.68 21.14 -17.85
CA SER A 109 -3.45 21.89 -16.62
C SER A 109 -3.75 21.01 -15.41
N LEU A 110 -2.88 21.07 -14.41
CA LEU A 110 -3.09 20.41 -13.11
C LEU A 110 -3.26 21.46 -12.01
N GLY A 111 -4.21 21.20 -11.13
CA GLY A 111 -4.20 21.76 -9.78
C GLY A 111 -3.50 20.78 -8.84
N LEU A 112 -2.57 21.28 -8.02
CA LEU A 112 -1.71 20.48 -7.15
C LEU A 112 -1.79 20.95 -5.70
N GLY A 113 -2.00 20.02 -4.79
CA GLY A 113 -1.76 20.18 -3.36
C GLY A 113 -0.42 19.58 -2.96
N LEU A 114 0.48 20.39 -2.38
CA LEU A 114 1.74 19.94 -1.79
C LEU A 114 1.61 19.86 -0.27
N PHE A 115 1.90 18.72 0.31
CA PHE A 115 1.84 18.48 1.74
C PHE A 115 3.24 18.15 2.26
N LEU A 116 3.76 18.97 3.18
CA LEU A 116 5.14 18.81 3.65
C LEU A 116 5.21 17.79 4.77
N TYR A 117 6.19 16.90 4.64
CA TYR A 117 6.52 15.95 5.67
C TYR A 117 7.19 16.65 6.85
N ASN A 118 6.65 16.44 8.05
CA ASN A 118 7.19 16.98 9.31
C ASN A 118 7.87 15.91 10.18
N GLY A 119 7.86 14.65 9.74
CA GLY A 119 8.44 13.54 10.49
C GLY A 119 7.41 12.52 10.90
N LEU A 120 7.77 11.75 11.93
CA LEU A 120 6.86 10.85 12.63
C LEU A 120 6.66 11.40 14.04
N PRO A 121 5.42 11.52 14.53
CA PRO A 121 5.16 12.03 15.86
C PRO A 121 5.75 11.06 16.89
N ASN A 122 6.41 11.61 17.92
CA ASN A 122 6.95 10.81 19.03
C ASN A 122 5.86 10.51 20.07
N TRP A 123 4.65 10.14 19.63
CA TRP A 123 3.55 9.80 20.53
C TRP A 123 3.44 8.29 20.64
N PRO A 124 3.47 7.69 21.85
CA PRO A 124 3.38 6.25 22.06
C PRO A 124 2.14 5.54 21.48
N LEU A 125 1.15 6.28 20.95
CA LEU A 125 -0.10 5.74 20.42
C LEU A 125 -0.41 6.17 18.97
N SER A 126 0.41 7.02 18.34
CA SER A 126 0.21 7.39 16.93
C SER A 126 1.49 7.18 16.12
N ASN A 127 1.47 6.14 15.29
CA ASN A 127 2.48 5.88 14.27
C ASN A 127 2.00 6.44 12.90
N VAL A 128 1.36 7.62 12.90
CA VAL A 128 0.86 8.28 11.68
C VAL A 128 1.93 9.19 11.10
N THR A 129 1.85 9.53 9.82
CA THR A 129 2.76 10.55 9.26
C THR A 129 2.42 11.91 9.84
N ASP A 130 3.42 12.63 10.35
CA ASP A 130 3.22 14.02 10.73
C ASP A 130 3.41 14.91 9.49
N TRP A 131 2.38 15.67 9.17
CA TRP A 131 2.35 16.59 8.04
C TRP A 131 2.30 18.01 8.59
N VAL A 132 3.02 18.95 8.00
CA VAL A 132 3.01 20.35 8.47
C VAL A 132 1.57 20.89 8.47
N PRO A 133 0.98 21.20 9.64
CA PRO A 133 -0.36 21.76 9.69
C PRO A 133 -0.29 23.24 9.30
N LYS A 134 -1.15 23.70 8.38
CA LYS A 134 -1.25 25.13 8.08
C LYS A 134 -2.68 25.59 8.32
N GLY A 135 -2.97 26.10 9.52
CA GLY A 135 -4.22 26.81 9.82
C GLY A 135 -5.26 26.07 10.67
N ASP A 136 -5.00 24.84 11.09
CA ASP A 136 -5.83 24.13 12.07
C ASP A 136 -5.25 24.35 13.49
N PRO A 137 -5.99 24.99 14.43
CA PRO A 137 -5.58 25.16 15.82
C PRO A 137 -5.27 23.84 16.55
N TRP A 138 -5.79 22.72 16.04
CA TRP A 138 -5.61 21.39 16.60
C TRP A 138 -4.54 20.57 15.87
N GLY A 139 -4.03 21.07 14.73
CA GLY A 139 -2.97 20.43 13.95
C GLY A 139 -3.35 19.07 13.35
N ILE A 140 -4.64 18.79 13.13
CA ILE A 140 -5.14 17.45 12.72
C ILE A 140 -5.29 17.35 11.20
N THR A 141 -5.57 18.47 10.52
CA THR A 141 -5.79 18.48 9.07
C THR A 141 -4.65 19.18 8.34
N PRO A 142 -3.82 18.46 7.56
CA PRO A 142 -2.81 19.10 6.73
C PRO A 142 -3.47 19.84 5.58
N ILE A 143 -3.00 21.07 5.35
CA ILE A 143 -3.46 21.94 4.27
C ILE A 143 -2.32 22.07 3.25
N PRO A 144 -2.62 22.06 1.94
CA PRO A 144 -1.60 22.32 0.93
C PRO A 144 -0.78 23.58 1.23
N VAL A 145 0.54 23.48 1.06
CA VAL A 145 1.45 24.62 1.11
C VAL A 145 0.93 25.72 0.19
N ASP A 146 0.91 26.95 0.72
CA ASP A 146 0.51 28.16 0.00
C ASP A 146 -0.89 28.13 -0.63
N GLY A 147 -1.77 27.24 -0.14
CA GLY A 147 -3.11 27.04 -0.69
C GLY A 147 -3.13 26.23 -1.98
N GLY A 148 -2.00 25.64 -2.37
CA GLY A 148 -1.85 24.84 -3.58
C GLY A 148 -1.37 25.62 -4.80
N TYR A 149 -1.15 24.88 -5.89
CA TYR A 149 -0.52 25.37 -7.10
C TYR A 149 -1.34 25.01 -8.34
N ASN A 150 -1.19 25.80 -9.41
CA ASN A 150 -1.61 25.44 -10.75
C ASN A 150 -0.37 25.26 -11.63
N VAL A 151 -0.40 24.29 -12.53
CA VAL A 151 0.64 24.11 -13.54
C VAL A 151 0.01 23.84 -14.90
N ASP A 152 0.40 24.64 -15.89
CA ASP A 152 0.01 24.45 -17.29
C ASP A 152 1.12 23.67 -17.99
N LEU A 153 0.88 22.38 -18.26
CA LEU A 153 1.85 21.45 -18.83
C LEU A 153 1.70 21.37 -20.35
N VAL A 154 2.80 21.58 -21.06
CA VAL A 154 2.86 21.46 -22.52
C VAL A 154 3.83 20.36 -22.93
N PRO A 155 3.54 19.61 -24.02
CA PRO A 155 4.47 18.63 -24.55
C PRO A 155 5.82 19.28 -24.91
N LYS A 156 6.91 18.59 -24.60
CA LYS A 156 8.28 19.03 -24.92
C LYS A 156 9.10 17.90 -25.51
N ALA A 157 10.20 18.27 -26.16
CA ALA A 157 11.19 17.28 -26.59
C ALA A 157 11.75 16.57 -25.36
N VAL A 158 11.70 15.24 -25.37
CA VAL A 158 12.10 14.44 -24.23
C VAL A 158 13.62 14.52 -24.00
N PRO A 159 14.09 14.65 -22.75
CA PRO A 159 15.50 14.46 -22.42
C PRO A 159 15.95 13.02 -22.67
N SER A 160 17.26 12.82 -22.86
CA SER A 160 17.82 11.47 -23.02
C SER A 160 17.49 10.57 -21.82
N GLY A 161 17.18 9.31 -22.10
CA GLY A 161 17.00 8.25 -21.11
C GLY A 161 15.55 7.95 -20.74
N PHE A 162 14.59 8.83 -21.02
CA PHE A 162 13.17 8.50 -20.82
C PHE A 162 12.70 7.47 -21.86
N PRO A 163 11.98 6.43 -21.44
CA PRO A 163 11.56 5.35 -22.33
C PRO A 163 10.42 5.72 -23.28
N ASP A 164 9.63 6.75 -22.94
CA ASP A 164 8.51 7.20 -23.76
C ASP A 164 8.68 8.67 -24.21
N PRO A 165 9.07 8.92 -25.47
CA PRO A 165 9.29 10.27 -25.98
C PRO A 165 8.01 11.09 -26.19
N ALA A 166 6.84 10.45 -26.20
CA ALA A 166 5.56 11.14 -26.39
C ALA A 166 4.97 11.67 -25.08
N SER A 167 5.43 11.14 -23.94
CA SER A 167 4.86 11.38 -22.61
C SER A 167 5.80 12.21 -21.74
N TYR A 168 6.25 13.37 -22.26
CA TYR A 168 7.10 14.32 -21.54
C TYR A 168 6.55 15.74 -21.63
N TYR A 169 6.39 16.38 -20.47
CA TYR A 169 5.72 17.67 -20.34
C TYR A 169 6.48 18.60 -19.40
N GLU A 170 6.45 19.90 -19.71
CA GLU A 170 7.01 20.95 -18.85
C GLU A 170 6.04 22.11 -18.72
N GLY A 171 6.08 22.80 -17.59
CA GLY A 171 5.17 23.90 -17.28
C GLY A 171 5.73 24.83 -16.21
N GLU A 172 5.14 26.03 -16.16
CA GLU A 172 5.34 26.97 -15.05
C GLU A 172 4.35 26.63 -13.92
N VAL A 173 4.85 26.57 -12.70
CA VAL A 173 4.04 26.43 -11.49
C VAL A 173 3.66 27.82 -11.02
N LYS A 174 2.38 28.03 -10.72
CA LYS A 174 1.82 29.29 -10.22
C LYS A 174 1.09 29.06 -8.89
N PHE A 175 1.18 30.02 -7.97
CA PHE A 175 0.38 29.97 -6.74
C PHE A 175 -1.11 30.12 -7.05
N LYS A 176 -1.96 29.28 -6.45
CA LYS A 176 -3.42 29.40 -6.62
C LYS A 176 -3.98 30.72 -6.08
N SER A 177 -3.36 31.27 -5.04
CA SER A 177 -3.84 32.45 -4.32
C SER A 177 -3.76 33.76 -5.12
N ASN A 178 -2.76 33.90 -6.00
CA ASN A 178 -2.50 35.15 -6.70
C ASN A 178 -2.02 34.98 -8.16
N GLY A 179 -1.81 33.74 -8.63
CA GLY A 179 -1.36 33.43 -9.97
C GLY A 179 0.10 33.78 -10.29
N SER A 180 0.89 34.23 -9.32
CA SER A 180 2.31 34.53 -9.55
C SER A 180 3.14 33.24 -9.69
N SER A 181 4.27 33.35 -10.39
CA SER A 181 5.17 32.23 -10.66
C SER A 181 5.83 31.72 -9.38
N ALA A 182 5.64 30.44 -9.08
CA ALA A 182 6.25 29.72 -7.97
C ALA A 182 7.51 28.93 -8.40
N GLY A 183 7.59 28.51 -9.67
CA GLY A 183 8.70 27.71 -10.16
C GLY A 183 8.45 27.02 -11.49
N LYS A 184 9.23 25.99 -11.77
CA LYS A 184 9.10 25.13 -12.96
C LYS A 184 8.82 23.69 -12.56
N PHE A 185 7.98 23.03 -13.33
CA PHE A 185 7.65 21.62 -13.18
C PHE A 185 7.88 20.88 -14.49
N ALA A 186 8.42 19.68 -14.40
CA ALA A 186 8.57 18.76 -15.51
C ALA A 186 8.14 17.35 -15.08
N MET A 187 7.60 16.58 -16.02
CA MET A 187 7.25 15.18 -15.81
C MET A 187 7.47 14.36 -17.07
N GLY A 188 8.02 13.16 -16.91
CA GLY A 188 8.19 12.21 -18.02
C GLY A 188 7.87 10.79 -17.59
N TRP A 189 7.14 10.05 -18.43
CA TRP A 189 6.77 8.67 -18.15
C TRP A 189 8.00 7.76 -18.09
N VAL A 190 8.06 6.87 -17.08
CA VAL A 190 9.23 6.00 -16.82
C VAL A 190 8.90 4.52 -16.70
N ASP A 191 7.75 4.13 -16.14
CA ASP A 191 7.39 2.73 -15.93
C ASP A 191 5.86 2.62 -15.75
N GLU A 192 5.30 1.42 -15.90
CA GLU A 192 3.91 1.14 -15.54
C GLU A 192 3.72 1.03 -14.01
N HIS A 193 4.81 0.83 -13.26
CA HIS A 193 4.80 0.59 -11.82
C HIS A 193 5.44 1.75 -11.05
N VAL A 194 4.71 2.32 -10.10
CA VAL A 194 5.23 3.37 -9.20
C VAL A 194 6.03 2.81 -8.04
N ARG A 195 5.75 1.57 -7.61
CA ARG A 195 6.51 0.92 -6.54
C ARG A 195 7.20 -0.33 -7.05
N GLN A 196 8.35 -0.65 -6.44
CA GLN A 196 9.06 -1.90 -6.72
C GLN A 196 9.56 -2.55 -5.44
N TYR A 197 9.10 -3.77 -5.21
CA TYR A 197 9.48 -4.61 -4.08
C TYR A 197 10.28 -5.82 -4.56
N THR A 198 11.15 -6.30 -3.69
CA THR A 198 11.74 -7.63 -3.83
C THR A 198 11.14 -8.52 -2.76
N LEU A 199 10.41 -9.55 -3.16
CA LEU A 199 9.86 -10.53 -2.23
C LEU A 199 10.78 -11.74 -2.18
N GLU A 200 11.43 -11.93 -1.04
CA GLU A 200 12.25 -13.11 -0.79
C GLU A 200 11.44 -14.16 -0.04
N ILE A 201 11.18 -15.30 -0.69
CA ILE A 201 10.32 -16.37 -0.16
C ILE A 201 11.21 -17.51 0.34
N ALA A 202 11.17 -17.74 1.64
CA ALA A 202 11.81 -18.86 2.30
C ALA A 202 10.77 -19.89 2.77
N ALA A 203 11.24 -21.12 3.03
CA ALA A 203 10.39 -22.20 3.50
C ALA A 203 11.08 -23.07 4.53
N GLU A 204 10.28 -23.55 5.47
CA GLU A 204 10.62 -24.66 6.35
C GLU A 204 10.87 -25.94 5.53
N GLN A 205 11.75 -26.81 6.03
CA GLN A 205 12.14 -28.04 5.35
C GLN A 205 10.93 -28.90 4.93
N GLY A 206 10.90 -29.20 3.63
CA GLY A 206 9.86 -30.04 3.02
C GLY A 206 8.62 -29.28 2.57
N LEU A 207 8.52 -27.96 2.83
CA LEU A 207 7.46 -27.13 2.31
C LEU A 207 7.85 -26.49 0.98
N GLU A 208 6.87 -26.36 0.09
CA GLU A 208 7.02 -25.65 -1.16
C GLU A 208 6.91 -24.13 -0.95
N ARG A 209 7.71 -23.36 -1.69
CA ARG A 209 7.55 -21.91 -1.79
C ARG A 209 6.44 -21.64 -2.82
N PRO A 210 5.32 -20.99 -2.45
CA PRO A 210 4.19 -20.81 -3.35
C PRO A 210 4.55 -19.79 -4.44
N MET A 211 4.35 -20.18 -5.71
CA MET A 211 4.67 -19.31 -6.86
C MET A 211 3.44 -18.83 -7.61
N SER A 212 2.38 -19.64 -7.65
CA SER A 212 1.14 -19.29 -8.33
C SER A 212 -0.06 -20.07 -7.78
N GLY A 213 -1.26 -19.55 -8.02
CA GLY A 213 -2.49 -20.31 -7.88
C GLY A 213 -2.50 -21.55 -8.77
N THR A 214 -3.49 -22.42 -8.57
CA THR A 214 -3.64 -23.72 -9.24
C THR A 214 -3.73 -23.57 -10.75
N SER A 215 -4.32 -22.47 -11.25
CA SER A 215 -4.39 -22.16 -12.68
C SER A 215 -3.04 -21.74 -13.30
N GLY A 216 -2.05 -21.37 -12.49
CA GLY A 216 -0.81 -20.74 -12.93
C GLY A 216 -0.97 -19.28 -13.41
N THR A 217 -2.20 -18.75 -13.44
CA THR A 217 -2.46 -17.40 -13.99
C THR A 217 -2.34 -16.29 -12.95
N ARG A 218 -2.57 -16.59 -11.67
CA ARG A 218 -2.35 -15.67 -10.55
C ARG A 218 -0.96 -15.93 -9.96
N THR A 219 -0.01 -15.08 -10.32
CA THR A 219 1.39 -15.09 -9.84
C THR A 219 1.61 -13.83 -9.01
N TRP A 220 2.67 -13.80 -8.19
CA TRP A 220 3.04 -12.61 -7.43
C TRP A 220 3.17 -11.36 -8.32
N GLU A 221 3.82 -11.50 -9.47
CA GLU A 221 4.01 -10.40 -10.41
C GLU A 221 2.68 -9.89 -10.95
N LYS A 222 1.79 -10.79 -11.37
CA LYS A 222 0.51 -10.40 -11.98
C LYS A 222 -0.47 -9.79 -10.96
N VAL A 223 -0.55 -10.34 -9.75
CA VAL A 223 -1.49 -9.86 -8.73
C VAL A 223 -1.10 -8.45 -8.26
N PHE A 224 0.18 -8.19 -8.03
CA PHE A 224 0.64 -6.88 -7.56
C PHE A 224 0.79 -5.85 -8.70
N ALA A 225 0.99 -6.29 -9.95
CA ALA A 225 0.98 -5.40 -11.11
C ALA A 225 -0.39 -4.72 -11.33
N GLU A 226 -1.50 -5.36 -10.92
CA GLU A 226 -2.84 -4.72 -10.94
C GLU A 226 -2.86 -3.43 -10.10
N ALA A 227 -2.03 -3.35 -9.07
CA ALA A 227 -1.87 -2.19 -8.19
C ALA A 227 -0.67 -1.30 -8.56
N HIS A 228 -0.10 -1.45 -9.76
CA HIS A 228 1.09 -0.74 -10.20
C HIS A 228 2.32 -0.97 -9.29
N VAL A 229 2.38 -2.16 -8.69
CA VAL A 229 3.53 -2.61 -7.90
C VAL A 229 4.28 -3.70 -8.62
N LYS A 230 5.55 -3.45 -8.90
CA LYS A 230 6.46 -4.43 -9.48
C LYS A 230 7.03 -5.33 -8.38
N MET A 231 6.70 -6.61 -8.42
CA MET A 231 7.28 -7.63 -7.55
C MET A 231 8.44 -8.34 -8.24
N ASN A 232 9.64 -8.30 -7.64
CA ASN A 232 10.75 -9.17 -8.04
C ASN A 232 10.82 -10.35 -7.06
N ILE A 233 10.65 -11.58 -7.55
CA ILE A 233 10.65 -12.76 -6.67
C ILE A 233 12.05 -13.35 -6.55
N VAL A 234 12.49 -13.53 -5.31
CA VAL A 234 13.74 -14.21 -4.97
C VAL A 234 13.39 -15.45 -4.15
N LEU A 235 13.89 -16.60 -4.60
CA LEU A 235 13.75 -17.83 -3.85
C LEU A 235 14.84 -17.90 -2.77
N GLY A 236 14.45 -17.62 -1.53
CA GLY A 236 15.31 -17.70 -0.34
C GLY A 236 15.56 -19.14 0.11
N LYS A 237 16.01 -19.31 1.36
CA LYS A 237 16.29 -20.63 1.97
C LYS A 237 15.05 -21.54 1.96
N SER A 238 15.17 -22.79 1.52
CA SER A 238 14.03 -23.73 1.36
C SER A 238 13.99 -24.88 2.39
N ASP A 239 15.00 -24.95 3.24
CA ASP A 239 15.22 -26.01 4.22
C ASP A 239 15.54 -25.39 5.58
N ILE A 240 14.72 -24.41 5.98
CA ILE A 240 14.79 -23.86 7.32
C ILE A 240 14.33 -24.96 8.29
N ALA A 241 15.14 -25.23 9.32
CA ALA A 241 14.81 -26.23 10.32
C ALA A 241 13.55 -25.83 11.09
N THR A 242 12.69 -26.81 11.37
CA THR A 242 11.54 -26.63 12.28
C THR A 242 12.04 -26.19 13.66
N PRO A 243 11.42 -25.18 14.28
CA PRO A 243 11.79 -24.75 15.62
C PRO A 243 11.49 -25.86 16.65
N GLU A 244 12.20 -25.80 17.77
CA GLU A 244 11.89 -26.62 18.93
C GLU A 244 10.42 -26.38 19.37
N GLY A 245 9.67 -27.47 19.59
CA GLY A 245 8.22 -27.41 19.85
C GLY A 245 7.32 -27.44 18.61
N GLY A 246 7.88 -27.39 17.39
CA GLY A 246 7.14 -27.65 16.15
C GLY A 246 6.19 -26.53 15.70
N LYS A 247 6.22 -25.37 16.36
CA LYS A 247 5.43 -24.18 16.03
C LYS A 247 6.32 -22.95 16.12
N TRP A 248 6.14 -22.02 15.19
CA TRP A 248 6.90 -20.78 15.10
C TRP A 248 6.27 -19.67 15.95
N THR A 249 7.08 -19.01 16.78
CA THR A 249 6.73 -17.73 17.43
C THR A 249 7.11 -16.55 16.54
N SER A 250 6.54 -15.36 16.77
CA SER A 250 6.91 -14.13 16.04
C SER A 250 8.40 -13.85 16.12
N GLY A 251 9.00 -13.99 17.31
CA GLY A 251 10.43 -13.80 17.53
C GLY A 251 11.29 -14.81 16.76
N GLN A 252 10.86 -16.07 16.62
CA GLN A 252 11.55 -17.07 15.80
C GLN A 252 11.45 -16.77 14.31
N VAL A 253 10.29 -16.32 13.83
CA VAL A 253 10.09 -15.87 12.44
C VAL A 253 11.04 -14.71 12.13
N HIS A 254 11.06 -13.69 12.99
CA HIS A 254 11.94 -12.54 12.84
C HIS A 254 13.43 -12.93 12.88
N ALA A 255 13.84 -13.77 13.83
CA ALA A 255 15.21 -14.26 13.93
C ALA A 255 15.64 -15.07 12.69
N ALA A 256 14.74 -15.88 12.13
CA ALA A 256 15.00 -16.59 10.88
C ALA A 256 15.15 -15.64 9.69
N MET A 257 14.31 -14.60 9.59
CA MET A 257 14.48 -13.55 8.58
C MET A 257 15.85 -12.90 8.70
N LEU A 258 16.26 -12.43 9.89
CA LEU A 258 17.57 -11.82 10.08
C LEU A 258 18.73 -12.73 9.67
N LYS A 259 18.61 -14.03 9.95
CA LYS A 259 19.62 -15.03 9.62
C LYS A 259 19.72 -15.32 8.13
N TYR A 260 18.60 -15.37 7.42
CA TYR A 260 18.55 -15.89 6.04
C TYR A 260 18.34 -14.83 4.97
N ARG A 261 17.76 -13.66 5.29
CA ARG A 261 17.54 -12.59 4.32
C ARG A 261 18.85 -12.19 3.67
N ASN A 262 18.85 -11.97 2.36
CA ASN A 262 19.99 -11.38 1.65
C ASN A 262 21.36 -11.97 2.06
N ASN A 263 21.44 -13.29 2.25
CA ASN A 263 22.63 -13.98 2.76
C ASN A 263 23.18 -13.42 4.09
N GLY A 264 22.29 -13.06 5.02
CA GLY A 264 22.61 -12.54 6.35
C GLY A 264 22.95 -11.05 6.40
N GLN A 265 22.70 -10.29 5.34
CA GLN A 265 22.98 -8.85 5.30
C GLN A 265 21.82 -8.01 5.85
N PRO A 266 22.08 -6.87 6.50
CA PRO A 266 21.05 -5.91 6.88
C PRO A 266 20.28 -5.40 5.66
N GLN A 267 18.99 -5.13 5.84
CA GLN A 267 18.17 -4.55 4.80
C GLN A 267 18.37 -3.04 4.75
N ASP A 268 18.61 -2.50 3.54
CA ASP A 268 18.67 -1.07 3.29
C ASP A 268 17.48 -0.67 2.42
N PHE A 269 16.40 -0.24 3.07
CA PHE A 269 15.19 0.22 2.40
C PHE A 269 15.40 1.45 1.53
N ASP A 270 16.52 2.17 1.67
CA ASP A 270 16.90 3.31 0.82
C ASP A 270 17.52 2.88 -0.52
N LYS A 271 17.84 1.60 -0.67
CA LYS A 271 18.33 1.00 -1.92
C LYS A 271 17.37 -0.01 -2.54
N GLU A 272 16.70 -0.81 -1.71
CA GLU A 272 15.81 -1.88 -2.16
C GLU A 272 14.67 -2.09 -1.16
N TRP A 273 13.43 -2.20 -1.64
CA TRP A 273 12.30 -2.55 -0.79
C TRP A 273 12.13 -4.06 -0.72
N ARG A 274 13.08 -4.71 -0.04
CA ARG A 274 13.06 -6.16 0.11
C ARG A 274 12.31 -6.55 1.37
N ILE A 275 11.31 -7.39 1.18
CA ILE A 275 10.47 -7.97 2.23
C ILE A 275 10.62 -9.49 2.23
N PHE A 276 10.37 -10.12 3.37
CA PHE A 276 10.60 -11.55 3.57
C PHE A 276 9.30 -12.28 3.87
N LEU A 277 9.11 -13.44 3.24
CA LEU A 277 7.98 -14.33 3.52
C LEU A 277 8.52 -15.71 3.92
N ILE A 278 8.11 -16.21 5.08
CA ILE A 278 8.46 -17.55 5.55
C ILE A 278 7.24 -18.46 5.50
N ILE A 279 7.34 -19.50 4.69
CA ILE A 279 6.38 -20.60 4.70
C ILE A 279 6.75 -21.56 5.82
N THR A 280 5.83 -21.75 6.75
CA THR A 280 6.01 -22.54 7.97
C THR A 280 4.96 -23.64 8.04
N ARG A 281 5.20 -24.68 8.84
CA ARG A 281 4.16 -25.67 9.10
C ARG A 281 3.05 -25.09 9.96
N ARG A 282 3.42 -24.46 11.08
CA ARG A 282 2.49 -23.93 12.09
C ARG A 282 3.08 -22.72 12.81
N LEU A 283 2.19 -21.83 13.26
CA LEU A 283 2.52 -20.67 14.10
C LEU A 283 1.97 -20.89 15.52
N THR A 284 2.40 -20.10 16.51
CA THR A 284 1.85 -20.20 17.88
C THR A 284 0.69 -19.25 18.15
N PHE A 285 0.47 -18.26 17.29
CA PHE A 285 -0.33 -17.07 17.61
C PHE A 285 -1.46 -16.79 16.61
N VAL A 286 -1.37 -17.30 15.38
CA VAL A 286 -2.39 -17.18 14.34
C VAL A 286 -2.50 -18.49 13.56
N ALA A 287 -3.67 -18.76 12.98
CA ALA A 287 -3.96 -20.03 12.35
C ALA A 287 -3.53 -20.11 10.87
N ARG A 288 -3.32 -18.98 10.20
CA ARG A 288 -3.13 -18.93 8.74
C ARG A 288 -1.89 -18.16 8.36
N GLY A 289 -1.79 -16.89 8.73
CA GLY A 289 -0.62 -16.09 8.44
C GLY A 289 -0.63 -14.80 9.25
N VAL A 290 0.50 -14.10 9.19
CA VAL A 290 0.73 -12.82 9.86
C VAL A 290 1.91 -12.09 9.24
N MET A 291 1.77 -10.78 9.08
CA MET A 291 2.88 -9.86 8.92
C MET A 291 3.38 -9.44 10.33
N VAL A 292 4.65 -9.74 10.61
CA VAL A 292 5.24 -9.67 11.94
C VAL A 292 5.87 -8.29 12.15
N ASP A 293 5.23 -7.47 12.99
CA ASP A 293 5.59 -6.06 13.12
C ASP A 293 5.39 -5.44 14.52
N GLY A 294 4.42 -5.90 15.31
CA GLY A 294 4.09 -5.29 16.62
C GLY A 294 5.23 -5.28 17.64
N ASP A 295 6.20 -6.17 17.50
CA ASP A 295 7.39 -6.27 18.35
C ASP A 295 8.67 -5.77 17.64
N SER A 296 8.55 -5.11 16.48
CA SER A 296 9.71 -4.63 15.69
C SER A 296 10.65 -3.76 16.53
N LYS A 297 10.07 -2.92 17.41
CA LYS A 297 10.78 -2.05 18.36
C LYS A 297 11.57 -2.83 19.41
N GLU A 298 11.20 -4.08 19.69
CA GLU A 298 11.94 -4.95 20.61
C GLU A 298 13.10 -5.67 19.92
N TRP A 299 13.04 -5.87 18.60
CA TRP A 299 14.04 -6.66 17.88
C TRP A 299 15.10 -5.84 17.15
N ASN A 300 14.71 -4.92 16.26
CA ASN A 300 15.67 -4.14 15.45
C ASN A 300 15.18 -2.75 15.04
N TYR A 301 13.99 -2.33 15.48
CA TYR A 301 13.35 -1.04 15.17
C TYR A 301 13.04 -0.80 13.70
N ILE A 302 12.98 -1.85 12.87
CA ILE A 302 12.63 -1.73 11.46
C ILE A 302 11.26 -2.37 11.26
N PRO A 303 10.22 -1.58 10.95
CA PRO A 303 8.89 -2.14 10.76
C PRO A 303 8.73 -2.81 9.40
N ARG A 304 7.77 -3.75 9.35
CA ARG A 304 7.27 -4.40 8.14
C ARG A 304 8.36 -5.10 7.33
N GLU A 305 9.15 -5.96 7.95
CA GLU A 305 10.22 -6.69 7.26
C GLU A 305 9.88 -8.13 6.89
N VAL A 306 9.01 -8.78 7.67
CA VAL A 306 8.73 -10.22 7.53
C VAL A 306 7.27 -10.58 7.75
N ALA A 307 6.79 -11.53 6.95
CA ALA A 307 5.54 -12.23 7.15
C ALA A 307 5.78 -13.74 7.23
N ALA A 308 4.86 -14.46 7.86
CA ALA A 308 4.86 -15.92 7.89
C ALA A 308 3.47 -16.48 7.61
N VAL A 309 3.42 -17.65 6.96
CA VAL A 309 2.17 -18.35 6.63
C VAL A 309 2.30 -19.82 7.06
N ALA A 310 1.27 -20.34 7.72
CA ALA A 310 1.16 -21.70 8.23
C ALA A 310 0.45 -22.61 7.21
N PHE A 311 1.22 -23.37 6.44
CA PHE A 311 0.70 -24.26 5.39
C PHE A 311 0.16 -25.58 5.93
N GLU A 312 0.59 -26.03 7.10
CA GLU A 312 0.16 -27.31 7.70
C GLU A 312 -0.67 -27.12 8.98
N TRP A 313 -1.31 -25.96 9.10
CA TRP A 313 -2.33 -25.78 10.13
C TRP A 313 -3.52 -26.72 9.85
N PRO A 314 -3.98 -27.51 10.84
CA PRO A 314 -5.16 -28.35 10.65
C PRO A 314 -6.41 -27.49 10.46
N ILE A 315 -7.09 -27.64 9.32
CA ILE A 315 -8.30 -26.87 9.03
C ILE A 315 -9.36 -27.15 10.12
N GLY A 316 -10.02 -26.10 10.59
CA GLY A 316 -11.04 -26.21 11.65
C GLY A 316 -10.49 -26.48 13.05
N THR A 317 -9.26 -26.04 13.35
CA THR A 317 -8.73 -26.04 14.73
C THR A 317 -8.23 -24.67 15.18
N LEU A 318 -8.35 -24.39 16.47
CA LEU A 318 -7.77 -23.24 17.16
C LEU A 318 -6.27 -23.46 17.47
N ALA A 319 -5.60 -22.44 18.01
CA ALA A 319 -4.15 -22.47 18.26
C ALA A 319 -3.71 -23.51 19.31
N ASP A 320 -4.59 -23.83 20.25
CA ASP A 320 -4.43 -24.90 21.23
C ASP A 320 -4.69 -26.31 20.65
N GLY A 321 -5.11 -26.41 19.39
CA GLY A 321 -5.43 -27.65 18.70
C GLY A 321 -6.86 -28.16 18.93
N THR A 322 -7.68 -27.43 19.69
CA THR A 322 -9.10 -27.78 19.85
C THR A 322 -9.88 -27.45 18.57
N PRO A 323 -11.02 -28.13 18.30
CA PRO A 323 -11.85 -27.81 17.15
C PRO A 323 -12.36 -26.36 17.18
N ASP A 324 -12.26 -25.66 16.05
CA ASP A 324 -12.91 -24.36 15.87
C ASP A 324 -14.41 -24.60 15.65
N THR A 325 -15.18 -24.39 16.72
CA THR A 325 -16.65 -24.53 16.70
C THR A 325 -17.37 -23.24 16.35
N ARG A 326 -16.66 -22.12 16.24
CA ARG A 326 -17.23 -20.81 15.87
C ARG A 326 -17.51 -20.73 14.38
N ARG A 327 -16.68 -21.39 13.58
CA ARG A 327 -16.76 -21.38 12.12
C ARG A 327 -17.11 -22.75 11.58
N LYS A 328 -17.92 -22.77 10.54
CA LYS A 328 -18.42 -24.02 9.96
C LYS A 328 -17.54 -24.43 8.79
N TRP A 329 -16.31 -24.76 9.14
CA TRP A 329 -15.37 -25.39 8.21
C TRP A 329 -16.00 -26.66 7.61
N PRO A 330 -15.82 -26.92 6.31
CA PRO A 330 -16.35 -28.12 5.64
C PRO A 330 -15.89 -29.40 6.33
N GLU A 331 -16.81 -30.33 6.58
CA GLU A 331 -16.53 -31.53 7.37
C GLU A 331 -15.44 -32.41 6.74
N ASP A 332 -15.41 -32.50 5.42
CA ASP A 332 -14.44 -33.29 4.66
C ASP A 332 -13.03 -32.67 4.68
N LEU A 333 -12.89 -31.40 5.07
CA LEU A 333 -11.61 -30.68 5.15
C LEU A 333 -11.07 -30.59 6.58
N ARG A 334 -11.90 -30.74 7.62
CA ARG A 334 -11.47 -30.63 9.02
C ARG A 334 -10.32 -31.57 9.34
N GLY A 335 -9.32 -31.06 10.04
CA GLY A 335 -8.11 -31.78 10.44
C GLY A 335 -7.08 -32.00 9.33
N LYS A 336 -7.43 -31.78 8.05
CA LYS A 336 -6.46 -31.83 6.94
C LYS A 336 -5.52 -30.62 7.01
N PRO A 337 -4.26 -30.75 6.54
CA PRO A 337 -3.35 -29.62 6.41
C PRO A 337 -3.92 -28.55 5.48
N PHE A 338 -3.77 -27.27 5.82
CA PHE A 338 -4.28 -26.16 5.01
C PHE A 338 -3.81 -26.18 3.55
N ILE A 339 -2.58 -26.66 3.30
CA ILE A 339 -1.97 -26.84 1.97
C ILE A 339 -2.72 -27.78 1.04
N THR A 340 -3.65 -28.57 1.57
CA THR A 340 -4.58 -29.34 0.74
C THR A 340 -5.51 -28.45 -0.09
N ILE A 341 -5.69 -27.19 0.30
CA ILE A 341 -6.45 -26.15 -0.41
C ILE A 341 -5.46 -25.13 -0.99
N LYS A 342 -4.78 -25.51 -2.07
CA LYS A 342 -3.65 -24.76 -2.65
C LYS A 342 -3.96 -23.28 -2.92
N ASP A 343 -5.13 -23.00 -3.50
CA ASP A 343 -5.53 -21.62 -3.83
C ASP A 343 -5.76 -20.79 -2.57
N ALA A 344 -6.36 -21.35 -1.53
CA ALA A 344 -6.51 -20.65 -0.25
C ALA A 344 -5.14 -20.37 0.39
N CYS A 345 -4.20 -21.33 0.35
CA CYS A 345 -2.86 -21.15 0.88
C CYS A 345 -2.07 -20.03 0.20
N ILE A 346 -2.00 -20.03 -1.13
CA ILE A 346 -1.27 -18.96 -1.83
C ILE A 346 -1.99 -17.62 -1.74
N ARG A 347 -3.32 -17.62 -1.70
CA ARG A 347 -4.09 -16.40 -1.40
C ARG A 347 -3.71 -15.83 -0.04
N THR A 348 -3.62 -16.65 1.01
CA THR A 348 -3.13 -16.21 2.33
C THR A 348 -1.73 -15.62 2.20
N ALA A 349 -0.83 -16.23 1.43
CA ALA A 349 0.50 -15.67 1.21
C ALA A 349 0.48 -14.30 0.53
N PHE A 350 -0.34 -14.11 -0.50
CA PHE A 350 -0.53 -12.81 -1.15
C PHE A 350 -1.13 -11.77 -0.18
N HIS A 351 -2.10 -12.19 0.63
CA HIS A 351 -2.74 -11.37 1.66
C HIS A 351 -1.74 -10.86 2.70
N GLU A 352 -0.91 -11.75 3.26
CA GLU A 352 0.11 -11.33 4.23
C GLU A 352 1.13 -10.37 3.61
N VAL A 353 1.41 -10.53 2.31
CA VAL A 353 2.28 -9.59 1.61
C VAL A 353 1.59 -8.24 1.38
N GLY A 354 0.27 -8.21 1.20
CA GLY A 354 -0.52 -6.98 1.16
C GLY A 354 -0.38 -6.12 2.42
N HIS A 355 -0.24 -6.74 3.59
CA HIS A 355 -0.01 -6.02 4.85
C HIS A 355 1.30 -5.22 4.89
N PHE A 356 2.33 -5.56 4.10
CA PHE A 356 3.54 -4.71 3.98
C PHE A 356 3.23 -3.32 3.43
N MET A 357 2.19 -3.19 2.61
CA MET A 357 1.71 -1.92 2.05
C MET A 357 0.69 -1.24 2.96
N ASN A 358 0.58 -1.69 4.21
CA ASN A 358 -0.33 -1.15 5.21
C ASN A 358 -1.82 -1.31 4.86
N LEU A 359 -2.16 -2.33 4.08
CA LEU A 359 -3.54 -2.70 3.79
C LEU A 359 -4.15 -3.45 4.99
N PRO A 360 -5.22 -2.94 5.62
CA PRO A 360 -5.92 -3.64 6.69
C PRO A 360 -6.86 -4.72 6.15
N HIS A 361 -7.43 -5.53 7.05
CA HIS A 361 -8.62 -6.31 6.71
C HIS A 361 -9.81 -5.37 6.51
N PRO A 362 -10.69 -5.65 5.54
CA PRO A 362 -11.96 -4.92 5.43
C PRO A 362 -12.85 -5.21 6.65
N ASP A 363 -13.76 -4.29 6.95
CA ASP A 363 -14.73 -4.41 8.04
C ASP A 363 -15.87 -5.40 7.76
N ARG A 364 -16.05 -5.76 6.48
CA ARG A 364 -17.03 -6.72 5.98
C ARG A 364 -16.43 -7.55 4.86
N PHE A 365 -17.05 -8.68 4.53
CA PHE A 365 -16.58 -9.52 3.43
C PHE A 365 -16.73 -8.80 2.09
N LEU A 366 -15.63 -8.65 1.35
CA LEU A 366 -15.61 -8.08 0.00
C LEU A 366 -15.31 -9.11 -1.09
N GLY A 367 -14.94 -10.34 -0.71
CA GLY A 367 -14.55 -11.39 -1.65
C GLY A 367 -13.25 -11.10 -2.41
N GLY A 368 -12.41 -10.20 -1.87
CA GLY A 368 -11.12 -9.81 -2.41
C GLY A 368 -9.95 -10.48 -1.70
N LEU A 369 -8.75 -9.97 -1.93
CA LEU A 369 -7.50 -10.52 -1.41
C LEU A 369 -7.25 -10.15 0.06
N MET A 370 -7.69 -8.97 0.50
CA MET A 370 -7.46 -8.49 1.87
C MET A 370 -8.47 -8.97 2.91
N ASP A 371 -9.53 -9.68 2.51
CA ASP A 371 -10.34 -10.48 3.44
C ASP A 371 -9.49 -11.61 4.05
N ASP A 372 -9.60 -11.92 5.33
CA ASP A 372 -8.83 -13.04 5.88
C ASP A 372 -9.47 -14.40 5.50
N THR A 373 -8.72 -15.50 5.68
CA THR A 373 -9.22 -16.84 5.32
C THR A 373 -10.39 -17.29 6.21
N ASP A 374 -10.44 -16.77 7.43
CA ASP A 374 -11.48 -17.09 8.40
C ASP A 374 -12.81 -16.45 7.96
N THR A 375 -12.77 -15.24 7.41
CA THR A 375 -13.92 -14.53 6.84
C THR A 375 -14.44 -15.24 5.60
N TYR A 376 -13.56 -15.80 4.76
CA TYR A 376 -13.99 -16.70 3.67
C TYR A 376 -14.73 -17.95 4.16
N ALA A 377 -14.32 -18.50 5.31
CA ALA A 377 -15.01 -19.65 5.91
C ALA A 377 -16.40 -19.27 6.43
N ASP A 378 -16.56 -18.04 6.94
CA ASP A 378 -17.82 -17.54 7.49
C ASP A 378 -18.78 -17.01 6.41
N ALA A 379 -18.26 -16.51 5.28
CA ALA A 379 -19.01 -15.77 4.26
C ALA A 379 -20.26 -16.48 3.72
N TYR A 380 -20.26 -17.81 3.65
CA TYR A 380 -21.43 -18.56 3.20
C TYR A 380 -22.58 -18.53 4.22
N GLU A 381 -22.25 -18.62 5.50
CA GLU A 381 -23.25 -18.67 6.56
C GLU A 381 -23.82 -17.29 6.86
N THR A 382 -23.01 -16.25 6.68
CA THR A 382 -23.44 -14.84 6.77
C THR A 382 -24.24 -14.40 5.52
N GLY A 383 -24.28 -15.24 4.47
CA GLY A 383 -24.96 -14.94 3.21
C GLY A 383 -24.20 -13.95 2.32
N GLU A 384 -22.96 -13.62 2.66
CA GLU A 384 -22.09 -12.73 1.89
C GLU A 384 -21.46 -13.43 0.67
N SER A 385 -21.41 -14.77 0.68
CA SER A 385 -21.00 -15.61 -0.44
C SER A 385 -22.06 -16.64 -0.79
N PRO A 386 -22.37 -16.86 -2.09
CA PRO A 386 -23.32 -17.91 -2.51
C PRO A 386 -22.73 -19.33 -2.43
N ARG A 387 -21.42 -19.46 -2.19
CA ARG A 387 -20.70 -20.74 -2.13
C ARG A 387 -19.96 -20.90 -0.80
N PRO A 388 -19.90 -22.11 -0.23
CA PRO A 388 -19.11 -22.38 0.97
C PRO A 388 -17.61 -22.31 0.67
N PHE A 389 -16.80 -22.09 1.70
CA PHE A 389 -15.37 -22.35 1.59
C PHE A 389 -15.11 -23.83 1.30
N PRO A 390 -14.10 -24.21 0.49
CA PRO A 390 -13.20 -23.34 -0.29
C PRO A 390 -13.74 -23.01 -1.69
N GLU A 391 -14.97 -23.37 -2.03
CA GLU A 391 -15.55 -23.15 -3.36
C GLU A 391 -15.74 -21.66 -3.71
N ASN A 392 -15.76 -20.79 -2.70
CA ASN A 392 -15.74 -19.34 -2.84
C ASN A 392 -14.34 -18.74 -3.04
N VAL A 393 -13.26 -19.53 -2.93
CA VAL A 393 -11.90 -19.11 -3.27
C VAL A 393 -11.69 -19.32 -4.78
N GLY A 394 -12.00 -18.29 -5.56
CA GLY A 394 -11.87 -18.28 -7.02
C GLY A 394 -10.94 -17.18 -7.53
N VAL A 395 -10.98 -16.90 -8.84
CA VAL A 395 -10.15 -15.86 -9.47
C VAL A 395 -10.31 -14.47 -8.83
N GLU A 396 -11.54 -14.13 -8.41
CA GLU A 396 -11.86 -12.85 -7.75
C GLU A 396 -11.20 -12.74 -6.37
N SER A 397 -11.01 -13.85 -5.67
CA SER A 397 -10.40 -13.88 -4.34
C SER A 397 -8.92 -13.49 -4.31
N PHE A 398 -8.29 -13.41 -5.48
CA PHE A 398 -6.91 -12.99 -5.69
C PHE A 398 -6.77 -11.52 -6.09
N ARG A 399 -7.86 -10.74 -6.13
CA ARG A 399 -7.85 -9.33 -6.55
C ARG A 399 -7.86 -8.41 -5.34
N PHE A 400 -7.07 -7.35 -5.43
CA PHE A 400 -7.23 -6.18 -4.58
C PHE A 400 -8.53 -5.47 -4.94
N ASN A 401 -9.25 -4.95 -3.95
CA ASN A 401 -10.42 -4.11 -4.22
C ASN A 401 -9.96 -2.70 -4.67
N ASP A 402 -10.88 -1.87 -5.17
CA ASP A 402 -10.52 -0.53 -5.68
C ASP A 402 -9.84 0.37 -4.63
N HIS A 403 -10.21 0.25 -3.35
CA HIS A 403 -9.58 0.99 -2.26
C HIS A 403 -8.14 0.52 -2.03
N ASP A 404 -7.90 -0.79 -2.03
CA ASP A 404 -6.56 -1.36 -1.90
C ASP A 404 -5.66 -0.91 -3.06
N LEU A 405 -6.16 -1.00 -4.30
CA LEU A 405 -5.46 -0.55 -5.51
C LEU A 405 -5.09 0.93 -5.41
N PHE A 406 -6.05 1.76 -4.96
CA PHE A 406 -5.82 3.18 -4.72
C PHE A 406 -4.73 3.40 -3.67
N VAL A 407 -4.80 2.72 -2.52
CA VAL A 407 -3.83 2.88 -1.43
C VAL A 407 -2.41 2.53 -1.91
N MET A 408 -2.25 1.39 -2.57
CA MET A 408 -0.94 0.93 -3.04
C MET A 408 -0.32 1.86 -4.09
N ALA A 409 -1.13 2.42 -4.98
CA ALA A 409 -0.67 3.28 -6.08
C ALA A 409 -0.52 4.75 -5.69
N HIS A 410 -1.39 5.26 -4.82
CA HIS A 410 -1.57 6.70 -4.61
C HIS A 410 -1.27 7.20 -3.20
N ARG A 411 -1.06 6.34 -2.20
CA ARG A 411 -0.63 6.81 -0.87
C ARG A 411 0.87 7.12 -0.85
N PRO A 412 1.29 8.05 0.03
CA PRO A 412 2.69 8.46 0.15
C PRO A 412 3.60 7.29 0.50
N ASP A 413 4.88 7.45 0.17
CA ASP A 413 5.94 6.50 0.49
C ASP A 413 5.92 6.13 1.98
N THR A 414 5.66 7.10 2.86
CA THR A 414 5.57 6.88 4.32
C THR A 414 4.52 5.83 4.70
N HIS A 415 3.43 5.74 3.94
CA HIS A 415 2.35 4.80 4.17
C HIS A 415 2.72 3.39 3.69
N VAL A 416 3.15 3.27 2.43
CA VAL A 416 3.29 1.95 1.76
C VAL A 416 4.68 1.32 1.91
N ARG A 417 5.73 2.13 2.12
CA ARG A 417 7.11 1.65 2.15
C ARG A 417 7.47 0.99 3.48
N PRO A 418 8.02 -0.24 3.47
CA PRO A 418 8.60 -0.87 4.65
C PRO A 418 9.70 -0.04 5.32
N GLY A 419 9.88 -0.23 6.62
CA GLY A 419 10.87 0.49 7.40
C GLY A 419 10.50 1.94 7.73
N TRP A 420 9.27 2.39 7.45
CA TRP A 420 8.81 3.73 7.81
C TRP A 420 7.93 3.72 9.07
N HIS A 421 6.74 3.15 8.97
CA HIS A 421 5.76 3.01 10.04
C HIS A 421 5.50 1.56 10.38
N ASP A 422 5.18 1.27 11.64
CA ASP A 422 4.53 0.02 12.02
C ASP A 422 3.17 -0.09 11.29
N PHE A 423 2.73 -1.31 11.02
CA PHE A 423 1.46 -1.64 10.43
C PHE A 423 0.30 -1.17 11.28
N GLY A 424 -0.75 -0.70 10.61
CA GLY A 424 -1.86 -0.01 11.27
C GLY A 424 -1.50 1.43 11.64
N GLY A 425 -0.23 1.79 11.76
CA GLY A 425 0.22 3.13 12.14
C GLY A 425 -0.25 4.21 11.18
N ALA A 426 -0.17 3.93 9.88
CA ALA A 426 -0.62 4.84 8.83
C ALA A 426 -2.07 4.59 8.39
N THR A 427 -2.79 3.62 8.97
CA THR A 427 -4.18 3.30 8.57
C THR A 427 -5.19 4.38 8.98
N PRO A 428 -5.05 5.05 10.15
CA PRO A 428 -5.82 6.27 10.45
C PRO A 428 -5.40 7.48 9.61
N ASP A 429 -4.24 7.41 8.94
CA ASP A 429 -3.71 8.51 8.14
C ASP A 429 -4.47 8.59 6.81
N ASN A 430 -5.62 9.24 6.88
CA ASN A 430 -6.37 9.62 5.70
C ASN A 430 -5.74 10.79 4.96
N TYR A 431 -4.60 11.28 5.43
CA TYR A 431 -3.96 12.46 4.90
C TYR A 431 -2.66 12.14 4.13
N PRO A 432 -2.34 12.94 3.12
CA PRO A 432 -3.19 13.98 2.55
C PRO A 432 -4.42 13.37 1.89
N ARG A 433 -5.61 13.96 2.13
CA ARG A 433 -6.81 13.48 1.46
C ARG A 433 -6.63 13.76 -0.03
N PRO A 434 -6.96 12.80 -0.90
CA PRO A 434 -7.13 13.10 -2.31
C PRO A 434 -8.25 14.15 -2.37
N VAL A 435 -7.89 15.34 -2.84
CA VAL A 435 -8.75 16.52 -2.72
C VAL A 435 -9.93 16.30 -3.66
N PRO A 436 -11.19 16.27 -3.18
CA PRO A 436 -12.34 16.26 -4.07
C PRO A 436 -12.30 17.48 -4.98
N ASP A 437 -12.81 17.32 -6.20
CA ASP A 437 -13.00 18.41 -7.16
C ASP A 437 -13.65 19.61 -6.43
N LEU A 438 -12.96 20.75 -6.36
CA LEU A 438 -13.51 22.00 -5.81
C LEU A 438 -14.53 22.64 -6.77
N LEU A 439 -15.05 21.88 -7.73
CA LEU A 439 -16.10 22.29 -8.65
C LEU A 439 -17.47 22.05 -8.02
N GLY A 440 -17.81 22.91 -7.05
CA GLY A 440 -19.18 23.33 -6.75
C GLY A 440 -20.07 22.31 -6.05
N GLU A 441 -19.90 22.14 -4.75
CA GLU A 441 -21.09 22.06 -3.90
C GLU A 441 -21.53 23.51 -3.64
N ASP A 442 -22.52 23.97 -4.40
CA ASP A 442 -23.41 25.00 -3.88
C ASP A 442 -23.91 24.47 -2.52
N ASP A 443 -23.67 25.24 -1.47
CA ASP A 443 -24.40 25.14 -0.21
C ASP A 443 -25.89 25.33 -0.51
N ALA A 444 -26.54 24.27 -0.99
CA ALA A 444 -27.98 24.14 -0.95
C ALA A 444 -28.33 24.00 0.52
N ALA A 445 -28.55 25.14 1.17
CA ALA A 445 -29.18 25.23 2.47
C ALA A 445 -30.36 24.25 2.52
N PRO A 446 -30.51 23.49 3.61
CA PRO A 446 -31.64 22.56 3.73
C PRO A 446 -32.93 23.34 3.52
N PRO A 447 -33.91 22.81 2.76
CA PRO A 447 -35.17 23.49 2.56
C PRO A 447 -35.78 23.77 3.92
N SER A 448 -36.01 25.06 4.20
CA SER A 448 -36.78 25.51 5.34
C SER A 448 -38.16 24.87 5.25
N GLY A 449 -38.37 23.82 6.04
CA GLY A 449 -39.70 23.24 6.24
C GLY A 449 -40.66 24.31 6.78
N PRO A 450 -41.95 24.22 6.45
CA PRO A 450 -42.93 25.21 6.85
C PRO A 450 -43.03 25.26 8.37
N ALA A 451 -43.02 26.49 8.91
CA ALA A 451 -43.36 26.76 10.29
C ALA A 451 -44.82 26.36 10.52
N GLU A 452 -45.06 25.33 11.32
CA GLU A 452 -46.37 25.12 11.93
C GLU A 452 -46.52 26.01 13.18
N ALA A 453 -47.72 26.57 13.28
CA ALA A 453 -48.18 27.51 14.30
C ALA A 453 -48.58 26.83 15.62
#